data_AF-A0A7Y4R2X7-F1
#
_entry.id   AF-A0A7Y4R2X7-F1
#
_cell.length_a   1.000
_cell.length_b   1.000
_cell.length_c   1.000
_cell.angle_alpha   90.00
_cell.angle_beta   90.00
_cell.angle_gamma   90.00
#
_symmetry.space_group_name_H-M   'P 1'
#
loop_
_entity.id
_entity.type
_entity.pdbx_description
1 polymer ?
#
loop_
_entity_poly.entity_id
_entity_poly.type
_entity_poly.pdbx_seq_one_letter_code
_entity_poly.pdbx_strand_id
1 'polypeptide(L)'
;MDTLESTVIGHLAVGGYLDTYYGYNFNQPKGGANPYFVSSNRHDEMNINLAYLDLRYKSANFRFRFVPGYGTYMNSNYANEVGTLKNIVEADAGLR
;
A
#
# COMPACT_ATOMS: atom_id res chain seq x y z
N MET A 1 -10.67 -3.27 3.57
CA MET A 1 -9.56 -4.18 3.20
C MET A 1 -9.58 -5.38 4.15
N ASP A 2 -10.62 -6.21 4.06
CA ASP A 2 -10.74 -7.49 4.78
C ASP A 2 -11.22 -8.61 3.83
N THR A 3 -11.15 -8.32 2.52
CA THR A 3 -11.65 -9.14 1.41
C THR A 3 -10.53 -9.83 0.65
N LEU A 4 -9.27 -9.62 1.04
CA LEU A 4 -8.14 -10.32 0.45
C LEU A 4 -7.97 -11.66 1.13
N GLU A 5 -7.85 -12.72 0.34
CA GLU A 5 -7.55 -14.04 0.87
C GLU A 5 -6.23 -13.98 1.64
N SER A 6 -6.28 -14.40 2.90
CA SER A 6 -5.11 -14.48 3.76
C SER A 6 -4.89 -15.92 4.18
N THR A 7 -3.66 -16.39 4.08
CA THR A 7 -3.30 -17.73 4.58
C THR A 7 -3.08 -17.66 6.08
N VAL A 8 -3.78 -18.51 6.82
CA VAL A 8 -3.68 -18.58 8.29
C VAL A 8 -2.77 -19.74 8.68
N ILE A 9 -1.72 -19.44 9.43
CA ILE A 9 -0.75 -20.39 10.00
C ILE A 9 -0.78 -20.20 11.52
N GLY A 10 -1.57 -21.01 12.22
CA GLY A 10 -1.80 -20.86 13.65
C GLY A 10 -2.50 -19.55 13.98
N HIS A 11 -1.83 -18.67 14.73
CA HIS A 11 -2.34 -17.34 15.11
C HIS A 11 -1.95 -16.22 14.13
N LEU A 12 -1.14 -16.53 13.12
CA LEU A 12 -0.68 -15.57 12.12
C LEU A 12 -1.47 -15.72 10.83
N ALA A 13 -2.01 -14.63 10.30
CA ALA A 13 -2.58 -14.55 8.97
C ALA A 13 -1.71 -13.63 8.10
N VAL A 14 -1.34 -14.11 6.92
CA VAL A 14 -0.54 -13.36 5.95
C VAL A 14 -1.38 -13.15 4.70
N GLY A 15 -1.55 -11.90 4.30
CA GLY A 15 -2.18 -11.49 3.06
C GLY A 15 -1.26 -10.57 2.27
N GLY A 16 -1.63 -10.30 1.02
CA GLY A 16 -0.92 -9.35 0.18
C GLY A 16 -1.84 -8.71 -0.84
N TYR A 17 -1.47 -7.53 -1.28
CA TYR A 17 -2.17 -6.80 -2.33
C TYR A 17 -1.16 -6.23 -3.30
N LEU A 18 -1.51 -6.26 -4.58
CA LEU A 18 -0.73 -5.66 -5.66
C LEU A 18 -1.68 -4.98 -6.63
N ASP A 19 -1.53 -3.67 -6.76
CA ASP A 19 -2.22 -2.84 -7.74
C ASP A 19 -1.20 -2.24 -8.70
N THR A 20 -1.28 -2.66 -9.95
CA THR A 20 -0.43 -2.18 -11.04
C THR A 20 -1.27 -1.51 -12.10
N TYR A 21 -0.75 -0.45 -12.71
CA TYR A 21 -1.44 0.30 -13.74
C TYR A 21 -0.48 0.71 -14.85
N TYR A 22 -1.09 0.99 -16.01
CA TYR A 22 -0.46 1.68 -17.11
C TYR A 22 -1.37 2.84 -17.50
N GLY A 23 -0.85 4.07 -17.42
CA GLY A 23 -1.59 5.28 -17.72
C GLY A 23 -1.00 5.99 -18.93
N TYR A 24 -1.81 6.24 -19.96
CA TYR A 24 -1.40 7.06 -21.10
C TYR A 24 -2.22 8.34 -21.15
N ASN A 25 -1.55 9.49 -21.27
CA ASN A 25 -2.15 10.81 -21.38
C ASN A 25 -1.71 11.45 -22.70
N PHE A 26 -2.66 11.70 -23.58
CA PHE A 26 -2.42 12.30 -24.90
C PHE A 26 -1.84 13.72 -24.84
N ASN A 27 -1.98 14.43 -23.72
CA ASN A 27 -1.38 15.75 -23.50
C ASN A 27 0.11 15.71 -23.14
N GLN A 28 0.74 14.53 -23.02
CA GLN A 28 2.17 14.33 -22.78
C GLN A 28 2.74 15.27 -21.69
N PRO A 29 2.30 15.14 -20.42
CA PRO A 29 2.71 16.03 -19.35
C PRO A 29 4.22 16.03 -19.12
N LYS A 30 4.82 17.23 -19.08
CA LYS A 30 6.23 17.39 -18.75
C LYS A 30 6.49 16.93 -17.31
N GLY A 31 7.33 15.91 -17.14
CA GLY A 31 7.66 15.32 -15.84
C GLY A 31 7.07 13.93 -15.58
N GLY A 32 6.27 13.38 -16.51
CA GLY A 32 5.75 12.01 -16.44
C GLY A 32 4.72 11.78 -15.33
N ALA A 33 4.22 12.85 -14.69
CA ALA A 33 3.15 12.79 -13.71
C ALA A 33 1.92 13.56 -14.22
N ASN A 34 0.76 12.91 -14.15
CA ASN A 34 -0.55 13.49 -14.43
C ASN A 34 -1.01 14.30 -13.21
N PRO A 35 -1.14 15.64 -13.32
CA PRO A 35 -1.63 16.46 -12.23
C PRO A 35 -3.09 16.11 -11.89
N TYR A 36 -3.49 16.33 -10.64
CA TYR A 36 -4.82 16.05 -10.08
C TYR A 36 -5.18 14.58 -9.87
N PHE A 37 -4.28 13.64 -10.19
CA PHE A 37 -4.45 12.24 -9.87
C PHE A 37 -3.91 11.93 -8.47
N VAL A 38 -4.79 11.45 -7.59
CA VAL A 38 -4.44 10.98 -6.24
C VAL A 38 -3.89 9.54 -6.24
N SER A 39 -4.17 8.79 -7.30
CA SER A 39 -3.66 7.44 -7.55
C SER A 39 -3.35 7.30 -9.05
N SER A 40 -2.52 6.33 -9.40
CA SER A 40 -2.20 6.04 -10.80
C SER A 40 -1.68 7.25 -11.59
N ASN A 41 -0.85 8.08 -10.96
CA ASN A 41 -0.49 9.40 -11.47
C ASN A 41 0.66 9.40 -12.50
N ARG A 42 1.30 8.28 -12.81
CA ARG A 42 2.41 8.24 -13.77
C ARG A 42 1.92 8.04 -15.20
N HIS A 43 2.62 8.65 -16.15
CA HIS A 43 2.30 8.66 -17.57
C HIS A 43 3.34 7.90 -18.39
N ASP A 44 2.88 7.06 -19.30
CA ASP A 44 3.68 6.32 -20.30
C ASP A 44 4.68 5.34 -19.66
N GLU A 45 4.35 4.87 -18.46
CA GLU A 45 5.14 3.90 -17.73
C GLU A 45 4.23 2.92 -16.98
N MET A 46 4.63 1.65 -16.97
CA MET A 46 4.02 0.63 -16.13
C MET A 46 4.48 0.86 -14.69
N ASN A 47 3.52 0.98 -13.77
CA ASN A 47 3.81 1.26 -12.37
C ASN A 47 2.97 0.41 -11.43
N ILE A 48 3.47 0.34 -10.19
CA ILE A 48 2.73 -0.18 -9.05
C ILE A 48 2.11 1.03 -8.35
N ASN A 49 0.79 1.13 -8.38
CA ASN A 49 0.07 2.15 -7.63
C ASN A 49 0.24 1.89 -6.13
N LEU A 50 -0.12 0.69 -5.69
CA LEU A 50 0.03 0.26 -4.30
C LEU A 50 0.25 -1.26 -4.23
N ALA A 51 1.32 -1.65 -3.56
CA ALA A 51 1.57 -3.01 -3.14
C ALA A 51 1.75 -3.03 -1.63
N TYR A 52 1.19 -4.01 -0.94
CA TYR A 52 1.46 -4.19 0.49
C TYR A 52 1.38 -5.64 0.91
N LEU A 53 2.02 -5.94 2.03
CA LEU A 53 1.85 -7.19 2.76
C LEU A 53 1.00 -6.92 3.99
N ASP A 54 0.02 -7.76 4.27
CA ASP A 54 -0.82 -7.66 5.47
C ASP A 54 -0.42 -8.78 6.43
N LEU A 55 0.25 -8.39 7.53
CA LEU A 55 0.65 -9.31 8.59
C LEU A 55 -0.28 -9.13 9.77
N ARG A 56 -1.11 -10.13 10.07
CA ARG A 56 -2.08 -10.10 11.16
C ARG A 56 -1.76 -11.19 12.16
N TYR A 57 -1.61 -10.85 13.42
CA TYR A 57 -1.46 -11.80 14.52
C TYR A 57 -2.62 -11.64 15.50
N LYS A 58 -3.28 -12.75 15.83
CA LYS A 58 -4.41 -12.74 16.76
C LYS A 58 -4.34 -13.90 17.75
N SER A 59 -4.27 -13.54 19.03
CA SER A 59 -4.35 -14.45 20.18
C SER A 59 -5.50 -14.01 21.11
N ALA A 60 -5.71 -14.74 22.21
CA ALA A 60 -6.78 -14.43 23.16
C ALA A 60 -6.66 -13.04 23.80
N ASN A 61 -5.44 -12.56 24.06
CA ASN A 61 -5.17 -11.32 24.79
C ASN A 61 -4.41 -10.28 23.96
N PHE A 62 -3.92 -10.64 22.77
CA PHE A 62 -3.11 -9.76 21.95
C PHE A 62 -3.51 -9.86 20.48
N ARG A 63 -3.73 -8.70 19.86
CA ARG A 63 -3.85 -8.54 18.41
C ARG A 63 -2.80 -7.57 17.90
N PHE A 64 -2.27 -7.86 16.73
CA PHE A 64 -1.35 -6.99 16.02
C PHE A 64 -1.64 -7.06 14.53
N ARG A 65 -1.54 -5.93 13.86
CA ARG A 65 -1.58 -5.85 12.41
C ARG A 65 -0.52 -4.88 11.94
N PHE A 66 0.20 -5.28 10.90
CA PHE A 66 1.22 -4.46 10.30
C PHE A 66 1.20 -4.61 8.79
N VAL A 67 1.11 -3.47 8.12
CA VAL A 67 0.90 -3.40 6.68
C VAL A 67 1.97 -2.49 6.06
N PRO A 68 3.18 -3.01 5.78
CA PRO A 68 4.15 -2.27 4.99
C PRO A 68 3.66 -2.21 3.55
N GLY A 69 3.64 -1.00 3.00
CA GLY A 69 3.25 -0.72 1.62
C GLY A 69 4.33 -0.02 0.81
N TYR A 70 4.24 -0.18 -0.50
CA TYR A 70 5.15 0.35 -1.50
C TYR A 70 4.35 0.74 -2.74
N GLY A 71 4.76 1.79 -3.45
CA GLY A 71 4.17 2.15 -4.74
C GLY A 71 4.13 3.66 -4.97
N THR A 72 3.68 4.05 -6.17
CA THR A 72 3.56 5.47 -6.54
C THR A 72 2.55 6.20 -5.67
N TYR A 73 1.55 5.50 -5.13
CA TYR A 73 0.60 6.04 -4.16
C TYR A 73 1.28 6.50 -2.88
N MET A 74 2.17 5.67 -2.30
CA MET A 74 2.93 6.03 -1.11
C MET A 74 3.84 7.23 -1.39
N ASN A 75 4.55 7.21 -2.52
CA ASN A 75 5.43 8.32 -2.90
C ASN A 75 4.70 9.64 -3.16
N SER A 76 3.45 9.62 -3.59
CA SER A 76 2.69 10.82 -3.91
C SER A 76 1.89 11.35 -2.72
N ASN A 77 1.31 10.47 -1.90
CA ASN A 77 0.41 10.85 -0.82
C ASN A 77 1.07 10.86 0.56
N TYR A 78 2.11 10.04 0.77
CA TYR A 78 2.86 9.94 2.03
C TYR A 78 4.23 10.64 1.92
N ALA A 79 4.42 11.48 0.89
CA ALA A 79 5.68 12.18 0.61
C ALA A 79 6.21 13.01 1.79
N ASN A 80 5.28 13.54 2.61
CA ASN A 80 5.58 14.39 3.76
C ASN A 80 5.81 13.61 5.07
N GLU A 81 5.71 12.28 5.05
CA GLU A 81 6.01 11.48 6.23
C GLU A 81 7.52 11.28 6.41
N VAL A 82 7.94 11.26 7.68
CA VAL A 82 9.35 11.23 8.04
C VAL A 82 9.95 9.84 7.78
N GLY A 83 10.98 9.80 6.95
CA GLY A 83 11.83 8.62 6.77
C GLY A 83 11.11 7.43 6.15
N THR A 84 11.04 6.33 6.91
CA THR A 84 10.46 5.05 6.47
C THR A 84 8.98 4.91 6.77
N LEU A 85 8.39 5.83 7.56
CA LEU A 85 6.95 5.79 7.90
C LEU A 85 6.08 5.89 6.66
N LYS A 86 6.54 6.61 5.64
CA LYS A 86 5.89 6.71 4.32
C LYS A 86 5.65 5.38 3.61
N ASN A 87 6.24 4.29 4.08
CA ASN A 87 6.07 2.93 3.54
C ASN A 87 5.20 2.06 4.46
N ILE A 88 4.50 2.65 5.44
CA ILE A 88 3.60 1.93 6.35
C ILE A 88 2.18 2.41 6.05
N VAL A 89 1.35 1.49 5.58
CA VAL A 89 -0.06 1.76 5.27
C VAL A 89 -0.88 1.73 6.56
N GLU A 90 -0.63 0.74 7.41
CA GLU A 90 -1.38 0.52 8.65
C GLU A 90 -0.50 -0.20 9.67
N ALA A 91 -0.57 0.21 10.93
CA ALA A 91 0.04 -0.49 12.05
C ALA A 91 -0.84 -0.32 13.29
N ASP A 92 -1.35 -1.41 13.84
CA ASP A 92 -2.13 -1.40 15.06
C ASP A 92 -1.79 -2.57 15.98
N ALA A 93 -1.89 -2.32 17.28
CA ALA A 93 -1.71 -3.31 18.31
C ALA A 93 -2.78 -3.12 19.38
N GLY A 94 -3.31 -4.22 19.90
CA GLY A 94 -4.35 -4.19 20.92
C GLY A 94 -4.12 -5.28 21.94
N LEU A 95 -4.18 -4.88 23.21
CA LEU A 95 -4.21 -5.78 24.35
C LEU A 95 -5.64 -5.89 24.87
N ARG A 96 -5.95 -7.01 25.50
CA ARG A 96 -7.22 -7.28 26.16
C ARG A 96 -7.02 -7.49 27.64
#